data_AF-A0A8H8CMP2-F1
#
_entry.id   AF-A0A8H8CMP2-F1
#
_cell.length_a   1.000
_cell.length_b   1.000
_cell.length_c   1.000
_cell.angle_alpha   90.00
_cell.angle_beta   90.00
_cell.angle_gamma   90.00
#
_symmetry.space_group_name_H-M   'P 1'
#
loop_
_entity.id
_entity.type
_entity.pdbx_description
1 polymer ?
#
loop_
_entity_poly.entity_id
_entity_poly.type
_entity_poly.pdbx_seq_one_letter_code
_entity_poly.pdbx_strand_id
1 'polypeptide(L)'
;MASVGKWAPGASYGPVLSQTDLYLLNSGQNTELELNPIIEGKLDKVPLQFNLISGYSGSMVTNPNGEAVMQGRDEPATLPRVSQLIVISRHSPWCTIVKKETGVTIGDLCSALFKEYTENYVTDAELSTVPARVQDHMKRTAANNFVSAQSNQVPAGWGYSYPPANLPDKIRRVDWLRERVYVDRFDRDDGYARSRLGFKAPNVLVMDLTG
;
A
#
# COMPACT_ATOMS: atom_id res chain seq x y z
N MET A 1 1.07 -16.88 32.42
CA MET A 1 1.73 -16.68 31.11
C MET A 1 0.91 -15.64 30.36
N ALA A 2 1.52 -14.54 29.93
CA ALA A 2 0.83 -13.56 29.10
C ALA A 2 0.40 -14.25 27.80
N SER A 3 -0.89 -14.23 27.48
CA SER A 3 -1.39 -14.76 26.22
C SER A 3 -0.75 -13.94 25.10
N VAL A 4 -0.03 -14.60 24.20
CA VAL A 4 0.47 -13.96 22.98
C VAL A 4 -0.75 -13.52 22.18
N GLY A 5 -0.85 -12.24 21.86
CA GLY A 5 -1.97 -11.70 21.08
C GLY A 5 -2.02 -12.36 19.71
N LYS A 6 -3.21 -12.62 19.17
CA LYS A 6 -3.43 -13.32 17.89
C LYS A 6 -2.58 -12.82 16.73
N TRP A 7 -2.28 -11.52 16.69
CA TRP A 7 -1.52 -10.85 15.64
C TRP A 7 -0.09 -10.49 16.07
N ALA A 8 0.36 -10.90 17.25
CA ALA A 8 1.67 -10.48 17.73
C ALA A 8 2.78 -10.97 16.77
N PRO A 9 3.87 -10.23 16.58
CA PRO A 9 4.97 -10.68 15.72
C PRO A 9 5.55 -12.01 16.20
N GLY A 10 6.05 -12.84 15.27
CA GLY A 10 6.85 -14.02 15.59
C GLY A 10 6.51 -15.28 14.80
N ALA A 11 7.23 -16.37 15.09
CA ALA A 11 7.11 -17.64 14.37
C ALA A 11 6.00 -18.56 14.92
N SER A 12 5.29 -18.14 15.98
CA SER A 12 4.35 -18.99 16.73
C SER A 12 3.05 -19.35 16.00
N TYR A 13 2.79 -18.79 14.80
CA TYR A 13 1.49 -18.85 14.11
C TYR A 13 1.38 -19.90 13.02
N GLY A 14 2.01 -21.07 13.21
CA GLY A 14 2.01 -22.12 12.21
C GLY A 14 2.79 -21.76 10.93
N PRO A 15 2.72 -22.60 9.88
CA PRO A 15 3.48 -22.42 8.66
C PRO A 15 3.04 -21.18 7.87
N VAL A 16 3.96 -20.64 7.08
CA VAL A 16 3.66 -19.60 6.09
C VAL A 16 3.23 -20.29 4.80
N LEU A 17 2.03 -20.00 4.33
CA LEU A 17 1.46 -20.62 3.14
C LEU A 17 1.97 -19.94 1.87
N SER A 18 2.45 -20.74 0.92
CA SER A 18 2.74 -20.27 -0.43
C SER A 18 1.46 -20.11 -1.26
N GLN A 19 1.56 -19.46 -2.42
CA GLN A 19 0.44 -19.36 -3.36
C GLN A 19 -0.06 -20.75 -3.78
N THR A 20 0.84 -21.71 -3.96
CA THR A 20 0.49 -23.10 -4.29
C THR A 20 -0.24 -23.78 -3.14
N ASP A 21 0.22 -23.58 -1.90
CA ASP A 21 -0.46 -24.15 -0.72
C ASP A 21 -1.87 -23.59 -0.59
N LEU A 22 -2.04 -22.27 -0.76
CA LEU A 22 -3.36 -21.64 -0.75
C LEU A 22 -4.28 -22.21 -1.83
N TYR A 23 -3.76 -22.42 -3.04
CA TYR A 23 -4.54 -23.02 -4.13
C TYR A 23 -4.99 -24.45 -3.79
N LEU A 24 -4.07 -25.27 -3.28
CA LEU A 24 -4.36 -26.65 -2.91
C LEU A 24 -5.35 -26.72 -1.75
N LEU A 25 -5.14 -25.94 -0.69
CA LEU A 25 -6.00 -25.91 0.48
C LEU A 25 -7.40 -25.35 0.16
N ASN A 26 -7.48 -24.34 -0.71
CA ASN A 26 -8.76 -23.77 -1.11
C ASN A 26 -9.59 -24.73 -1.99
N SER A 27 -8.95 -25.68 -2.67
CA SER A 27 -9.66 -26.72 -3.44
C SER A 27 -10.33 -27.80 -2.57
N GLY A 28 -9.89 -27.97 -1.31
CA GLY A 28 -10.41 -29.00 -0.40
C GLY A 28 -11.07 -28.49 0.89
N GLN A 29 -10.74 -27.29 1.36
CA GLN A 29 -11.15 -26.80 2.70
C GLN A 29 -11.62 -25.33 2.75
N ASN A 30 -11.77 -24.65 1.59
CA ASN A 30 -12.17 -23.24 1.52
C ASN A 30 -11.37 -22.35 2.50
N THR A 31 -10.04 -22.40 2.43
CA THR A 31 -9.16 -21.63 3.33
C THR A 31 -9.30 -20.14 3.07
N GLU A 32 -10.04 -19.48 3.95
CA GLU A 32 -10.19 -18.03 3.96
C GLU A 32 -9.06 -17.38 4.76
N LEU A 33 -8.44 -16.35 4.18
CA LEU A 33 -7.49 -15.51 4.88
C LEU A 33 -8.25 -14.46 5.69
N GLU A 34 -8.07 -14.47 6.99
CA GLU A 34 -8.47 -13.36 7.85
C GLU A 34 -7.46 -12.22 7.68
N LEU A 35 -7.95 -11.01 7.43
CA LEU A 35 -7.12 -9.82 7.34
C LEU A 35 -6.84 -9.27 8.73
N ASN A 36 -5.66 -8.67 8.90
CA ASN A 36 -5.37 -7.96 10.14
C ASN A 36 -6.36 -6.77 10.31
N PRO A 37 -7.01 -6.62 11.48
CA PRO A 37 -7.98 -5.55 11.71
C PRO A 37 -7.47 -4.14 11.47
N ILE A 38 -6.15 -3.90 11.60
CA ILE A 38 -5.51 -2.62 11.27
C ILE A 38 -5.69 -2.32 9.78
N ILE A 39 -5.35 -3.27 8.90
CA ILE A 39 -5.43 -3.06 7.46
C ILE A 39 -6.85 -3.19 6.92
N GLU A 40 -7.73 -3.90 7.62
CA GLU A 40 -9.15 -3.99 7.27
C GLU A 40 -9.92 -2.71 7.65
N GLY A 41 -9.31 -1.80 8.41
CA GLY A 41 -9.95 -0.57 8.88
C GLY A 41 -11.05 -0.81 9.92
N LYS A 42 -11.03 -1.96 10.62
CA LYS A 42 -12.03 -2.32 11.65
C LYS A 42 -11.70 -1.78 13.04
N LEU A 43 -10.52 -1.20 13.23
CA LEU A 43 -10.11 -0.64 14.51
C LEU A 43 -10.32 0.88 14.52
N ASP A 44 -11.46 1.32 15.08
CA ASP A 44 -11.80 2.75 15.18
C ASP A 44 -10.72 3.57 15.93
N LYS A 45 -9.99 2.93 16.86
CA LYS A 45 -8.95 3.57 17.66
C LYS A 45 -7.58 3.62 16.97
N VAL A 46 -7.39 2.82 15.93
CA VAL A 46 -6.11 2.63 15.24
C VAL A 46 -6.39 2.54 13.73
N PRO A 47 -6.87 3.62 13.10
CA PRO A 47 -7.12 3.61 11.67
C PRO A 47 -5.80 3.45 10.91
N LEU A 48 -5.83 2.67 9.82
CA LEU A 48 -4.74 2.68 8.84
C LEU A 48 -4.77 4.04 8.13
N GLN A 49 -3.88 4.95 8.53
CA GLN A 49 -3.72 6.24 7.86
C GLN A 49 -2.42 6.24 7.07
N PHE A 50 -2.34 5.51 5.97
CA PHE A 50 -1.09 5.39 5.21
C PHE A 50 -1.12 6.24 3.93
N ASN A 51 -0.24 7.24 3.84
CA ASN A 51 -0.16 8.15 2.70
C ASN A 51 0.88 7.65 1.67
N LEU A 52 0.44 7.39 0.43
CA LEU A 52 1.28 6.85 -0.65
C LEU A 52 2.33 7.83 -1.19
N ILE A 53 2.16 9.15 -1.02
CA ILE A 53 3.14 10.16 -1.47
C ILE A 53 4.31 10.26 -0.50
N SER A 54 4.01 10.32 0.80
CA SER A 54 5.01 10.57 1.86
C SER A 54 5.52 9.30 2.54
N GLY A 55 4.79 8.19 2.41
CA GLY A 55 5.03 6.97 3.19
C GLY A 55 4.64 7.11 4.67
N TYR A 56 4.05 8.25 5.06
CA TYR A 56 3.63 8.52 6.43
C TYR A 56 2.47 7.60 6.83
N SER A 57 2.52 7.10 8.06
CA SER A 57 1.42 6.36 8.69
C SER A 57 0.91 7.14 9.90
N GLY A 58 -0.38 7.47 9.98
CA GLY A 58 -0.95 8.31 11.05
C GLY A 58 -1.10 7.61 12.40
N SER A 59 -1.03 6.27 12.42
CA SER A 59 -0.97 5.52 13.67
C SER A 59 0.48 5.32 14.10
N MET A 60 1.15 6.40 14.52
CA MET A 60 2.52 6.30 15.03
C MET A 60 2.55 6.13 16.54
N VAL A 61 3.29 5.12 16.99
CA VAL A 61 3.71 4.93 18.38
C VAL A 61 5.20 5.23 18.50
N THR A 62 5.65 5.73 19.64
CA THR A 62 7.06 5.98 19.89
C THR A 62 7.75 4.67 20.25
N ASN A 63 8.77 4.27 19.50
CA ASN A 63 9.62 3.14 19.87
C ASN A 63 10.51 3.49 21.09
N PRO A 64 11.21 2.52 21.71
CA PRO A 64 12.13 2.80 22.82
C PRO A 64 13.24 3.82 22.50
N ASN A 65 13.53 4.04 21.21
CA ASN A 65 14.54 5.00 20.74
C ASN A 65 13.96 6.41 20.51
N GLY A 66 12.68 6.65 20.80
CA GLY A 66 12.04 7.94 20.58
C GLY A 66 11.54 8.17 19.14
N GLU A 67 11.69 7.21 18.24
CA GLU A 67 11.26 7.34 16.85
C GLU A 67 9.80 6.96 16.69
N ALA A 68 9.09 7.71 15.86
CA ALA A 68 7.71 7.42 15.52
C ALA A 68 7.68 6.22 14.56
N VAL A 69 7.01 5.13 14.97
CA VAL A 69 6.87 3.89 14.20
C VAL A 69 5.39 3.57 14.04
N MET A 70 5.00 3.09 12.86
CA MET A 70 3.65 2.61 12.62
C MET A 70 3.27 1.50 13.62
N GLN A 71 2.14 1.66 14.31
CA GLN A 71 1.58 0.61 15.16
C GLN A 71 1.27 -0.64 14.35
N GLY A 72 1.65 -1.80 14.88
CA GLY A 72 1.40 -3.09 14.23
C GLY A 72 2.22 -3.35 12.96
N ARG A 73 3.26 -2.55 12.67
CA ARG A 73 4.12 -2.71 11.49
C ARG A 73 4.63 -4.14 11.30
N ASP A 74 5.02 -4.80 12.38
CA ASP A 74 5.59 -6.15 12.37
C ASP A 74 4.55 -7.26 12.54
N GLU A 75 3.28 -6.89 12.69
CA GLU A 75 2.18 -7.86 12.74
C GLU A 75 1.95 -8.46 11.35
N PRO A 76 1.54 -9.75 11.27
CA PRO A 76 1.22 -10.36 10.00
C PRO A 76 0.01 -9.65 9.38
N ALA A 77 0.03 -9.47 8.06
CA ALA A 77 -1.08 -8.86 7.33
C ALA A 77 -2.29 -9.79 7.24
N THR A 78 -2.08 -11.10 7.34
CA THR A 78 -3.13 -12.13 7.24
C THR A 78 -2.89 -13.30 8.19
N LEU A 79 -3.97 -14.00 8.54
CA LEU A 79 -3.95 -15.29 9.19
C LEU A 79 -4.83 -16.30 8.40
N PRO A 80 -4.33 -17.51 8.09
CA PRO A 80 -2.94 -17.95 8.21
C PRO A 80 -1.95 -17.03 7.46
N ARG A 81 -0.69 -17.02 7.87
CA ARG A 81 0.33 -16.17 7.24
C ARG A 81 0.60 -16.66 5.82
N VAL A 82 0.82 -15.73 4.90
CA VAL A 82 1.12 -16.04 3.50
C VAL A 82 2.43 -15.43 3.07
N SER A 83 3.12 -16.09 2.16
CA SER A 83 4.39 -15.59 1.62
C SER A 83 4.19 -14.55 0.52
N GLN A 84 2.98 -14.42 -0.02
CA GLN A 84 2.65 -13.49 -1.09
C GLN A 84 1.24 -12.92 -0.96
N LEU A 85 1.13 -11.60 -1.06
CA LEU A 85 -0.13 -10.88 -1.26
C LEU A 85 -0.11 -10.19 -2.63
N ILE A 86 -1.27 -10.13 -3.27
CA ILE A 86 -1.49 -9.43 -4.53
C ILE A 86 -2.46 -8.29 -4.25
N VAL A 87 -2.05 -7.05 -4.47
CA VAL A 87 -2.86 -5.87 -4.21
C VAL A 87 -3.29 -5.24 -5.53
N ILE A 88 -4.59 -5.01 -5.67
CA ILE A 88 -5.19 -4.26 -6.77
C ILE A 88 -5.99 -3.08 -6.23
N SER A 89 -6.25 -2.08 -7.06
CA SER A 89 -7.13 -0.95 -6.71
C SER A 89 -8.17 -0.72 -7.79
N ARG A 90 -9.26 -0.03 -7.44
CA ARG A 90 -10.25 0.50 -8.40
C ARG A 90 -9.80 1.81 -9.03
N HIS A 91 -8.78 2.45 -8.47
CA HIS A 91 -8.31 3.78 -8.89
C HIS A 91 -7.05 3.75 -9.75
N SER A 92 -6.41 2.59 -9.88
CA SER A 92 -5.20 2.42 -10.66
C SER A 92 -5.23 1.11 -11.44
N PRO A 93 -4.49 1.03 -12.56
CA PRO A 93 -4.48 -0.19 -13.35
C PRO A 93 -3.47 -1.24 -12.85
N TRP A 94 -2.56 -0.86 -11.95
CA TRP A 94 -1.43 -1.68 -11.54
C TRP A 94 -1.79 -2.74 -10.50
N CYS A 95 -0.96 -3.77 -10.46
CA CYS A 95 -1.05 -4.86 -9.52
C CYS A 95 0.27 -4.93 -8.74
N THR A 96 0.21 -4.70 -7.43
CA THR A 96 1.38 -4.75 -6.56
C THR A 96 1.51 -6.14 -5.94
N ILE A 97 2.61 -6.84 -6.19
CA ILE A 97 2.86 -8.15 -5.59
C ILE A 97 3.85 -7.99 -4.44
N VAL A 98 3.39 -8.29 -3.23
CA VAL A 98 4.20 -8.22 -2.00
C VAL A 98 4.64 -9.63 -1.64
N LYS A 99 5.95 -9.86 -1.51
CA LYS A 99 6.51 -11.19 -1.22
C LYS A 99 7.41 -11.15 0.01
N LYS A 100 7.28 -12.16 0.87
CA LYS A 100 8.17 -12.42 2.00
C LYS A 100 8.03 -13.86 2.47
N GLU A 101 9.12 -14.63 2.40
CA GLU A 101 9.11 -16.06 2.76
C GLU A 101 8.72 -16.30 4.23
N THR A 102 9.03 -15.36 5.12
CA THR A 102 8.69 -15.44 6.55
C THR A 102 7.27 -14.98 6.89
N GLY A 103 6.48 -14.63 5.87
CA GLY A 103 5.12 -14.13 5.99
C GLY A 103 5.05 -12.62 5.84
N VAL A 104 4.14 -12.14 5.00
CA VAL A 104 3.96 -10.70 4.73
C VAL A 104 3.41 -9.99 5.97
N THR A 105 4.08 -8.93 6.42
CA THR A 105 3.62 -8.04 7.50
C THR A 105 2.92 -6.80 6.95
N ILE A 106 2.25 -6.05 7.83
CA ILE A 106 1.66 -4.76 7.48
C ILE A 106 2.72 -3.79 6.97
N GLY A 107 3.90 -3.77 7.60
CA GLY A 107 5.02 -2.94 7.19
C GLY A 107 5.56 -3.26 5.80
N ASP A 108 5.64 -4.56 5.45
CA ASP A 108 6.06 -4.98 4.11
C ASP A 108 5.04 -4.55 3.05
N LEU A 109 3.74 -4.68 3.37
CA LEU A 109 2.63 -4.25 2.51
C LEU A 109 2.70 -2.74 2.21
N CYS A 110 2.82 -1.92 3.25
CA CYS A 110 2.92 -0.46 3.10
C CYS A 110 4.20 -0.06 2.35
N SER A 111 5.35 -0.68 2.69
CA SER A 111 6.63 -0.38 2.04
C SER A 111 6.60 -0.73 0.55
N ALA A 112 6.02 -1.88 0.19
CA ALA A 112 5.89 -2.29 -1.21
C ALA A 112 4.97 -1.36 -2.00
N LEU A 113 3.84 -0.93 -1.42
CA LEU A 113 2.94 0.04 -2.05
C LEU A 113 3.61 1.40 -2.21
N PHE A 114 4.30 1.90 -1.19
CA PHE A 114 5.04 3.15 -1.30
C PHE A 114 6.01 3.13 -2.48
N LYS A 115 6.86 2.09 -2.54
CA LYS A 115 7.83 1.93 -3.64
C LYS A 115 7.14 1.81 -4.98
N GLU A 116 6.11 0.97 -5.08
CA GLU A 116 5.41 0.73 -6.34
C GLU A 116 4.81 2.02 -6.92
N TYR A 117 4.31 2.91 -6.08
CA TYR A 117 3.67 4.15 -6.52
C TYR A 117 4.64 5.34 -6.65
N THR A 118 5.77 5.35 -5.93
CA THR A 118 6.71 6.48 -5.96
C THR A 118 7.94 6.28 -6.83
N GLU A 119 8.39 5.04 -7.03
CA GLU A 119 9.60 4.71 -7.81
C GLU A 119 9.28 4.36 -9.27
N ASN A 120 8.02 4.02 -9.58
CA ASN A 120 7.58 3.73 -10.94
C ASN A 120 6.86 4.92 -11.59
N TYR A 121 7.04 5.04 -12.90
CA TYR A 121 6.40 6.05 -13.73
C TYR A 121 5.20 5.48 -14.47
N VAL A 122 4.26 6.37 -14.80
CA VAL A 122 3.18 6.09 -15.76
C VAL A 122 3.78 6.06 -17.15
N THR A 123 3.50 5.01 -17.91
CA THR A 123 3.95 4.88 -19.30
C THR A 123 3.10 5.73 -20.24
N ASP A 124 3.65 6.11 -21.40
CA ASP A 124 2.91 6.88 -22.41
C ASP A 124 1.66 6.12 -22.90
N ALA A 125 1.77 4.80 -23.03
CA ALA A 125 0.65 3.94 -23.39
C ALA A 125 -0.47 4.05 -22.34
N GLU A 126 -0.17 3.94 -21.05
CA GLU A 126 -1.14 4.11 -19.97
C GLU A 126 -1.74 5.51 -19.96
N LEU A 127 -0.91 6.55 -20.10
CA LEU A 127 -1.37 7.94 -20.12
C LEU A 127 -2.32 8.21 -21.29
N SER A 128 -2.06 7.59 -22.46
CA SER A 128 -2.90 7.72 -23.65
C SER A 128 -4.29 7.09 -23.51
N THR A 129 -4.48 6.15 -22.57
CA THR A 129 -5.80 5.55 -22.29
C THR A 129 -6.77 6.51 -21.59
N VAL A 130 -6.24 7.63 -21.06
CA VAL A 130 -6.99 8.58 -20.26
C VAL A 130 -7.28 9.85 -21.08
N PRO A 131 -8.46 10.49 -20.94
CA PRO A 131 -8.76 11.73 -21.66
C PRO A 131 -7.76 12.87 -21.38
N ALA A 132 -7.45 13.68 -22.39
CA ALA A 132 -6.46 14.76 -22.30
C ALA A 132 -6.64 15.71 -21.09
N ARG A 133 -7.90 16.06 -20.77
CA ARG A 133 -8.22 16.88 -19.58
C ARG A 133 -7.72 16.26 -18.28
N VAL A 134 -7.82 14.94 -18.15
CA VAL A 134 -7.36 14.22 -16.95
C VAL A 134 -5.83 14.10 -16.97
N GLN A 135 -5.21 13.93 -18.13
CA GLN A 135 -3.75 13.96 -18.26
C GLN A 135 -3.18 15.31 -17.80
N ASP A 136 -3.79 16.43 -18.20
CA ASP A 136 -3.39 17.76 -17.75
C ASP A 136 -3.54 17.92 -16.23
N HIS A 137 -4.60 17.37 -15.66
CA HIS A 137 -4.78 17.38 -14.22
C HIS A 137 -3.68 16.58 -13.51
N MET A 138 -3.35 15.37 -13.99
CA MET A 138 -2.26 14.55 -13.47
C MET A 138 -0.91 15.28 -13.55
N LYS A 139 -0.63 16.00 -14.65
CA LYS A 139 0.59 16.81 -14.79
C LYS A 139 0.66 17.93 -13.75
N ARG A 140 -0.46 18.61 -13.47
CA ARG A 140 -0.53 19.63 -12.42
C ARG A 140 -0.35 19.03 -11.03
N THR A 141 -0.97 17.88 -10.76
CA THR A 141 -0.79 17.16 -9.49
C THR A 141 0.68 16.74 -9.32
N ALA A 142 1.31 16.20 -10.36
CA ALA A 142 2.73 15.83 -10.34
C ALA A 142 3.63 17.03 -10.04
N ALA A 143 3.36 18.19 -10.65
CA ALA A 143 4.07 19.44 -10.37
C ALA A 143 3.95 19.85 -8.90
N ASN A 144 2.73 19.83 -8.35
CA ASN A 144 2.47 20.20 -6.96
C ASN A 144 3.16 19.23 -5.99
N ASN A 145 3.06 17.93 -6.24
CA ASN A 145 3.67 16.89 -5.41
C ASN A 145 5.20 16.96 -5.43
N PHE A 146 5.79 17.34 -6.57
CA PHE A 146 7.23 17.54 -6.70
C PHE A 146 7.71 18.72 -5.85
N VAL A 147 7.01 19.86 -5.91
CA VAL A 147 7.33 21.03 -5.08
C VAL A 147 7.20 20.70 -3.59
N SER A 148 6.13 20.02 -3.17
CA SER A 148 5.95 19.64 -1.76
C SER A 148 6.98 18.62 -1.27
N ALA A 149 7.43 17.70 -2.13
CA ALA A 149 8.47 16.74 -1.79
C ALA A 149 9.83 17.44 -1.60
N GLN A 150 10.12 18.47 -2.40
CA GLN A 150 11.33 19.27 -2.27
C GLN A 150 11.35 20.11 -0.98
N SER A 151 10.21 20.66 -0.57
CA SER A 151 10.13 21.46 0.67
C SER A 151 10.37 20.66 1.96
N ASN A 152 10.14 19.34 1.94
CA ASN A 152 10.38 18.46 3.10
C ASN A 152 11.83 18.00 3.26
N GLN A 153 12.72 18.32 2.31
CA GLN A 153 14.15 17.97 2.36
C GLN A 153 15.07 19.14 2.67
N VAL A 154 14.54 20.36 2.85
CA VAL A 154 15.35 21.56 3.14
C VAL A 154 14.95 22.14 4.49
N PRO A 155 15.85 22.21 5.49
CA PRO A 155 15.57 22.89 6.75
C PRO A 155 15.17 24.35 6.48
N ALA A 156 14.02 24.75 7.03
CA ALA A 156 13.51 26.11 6.97
C ALA A 156 14.53 27.09 7.56
N GLY A 157 15.32 27.77 6.71
CA GLY A 157 16.35 28.68 7.21
C GLY A 157 17.01 29.61 6.22
N TRP A 158 17.03 29.34 4.91
CA TRP A 158 17.76 30.22 3.99
C TRP A 158 17.00 30.43 2.69
N GLY A 159 16.42 31.63 2.56
CA GLY A 159 15.83 32.14 1.34
C GLY A 159 16.89 32.28 0.25
N TYR A 160 17.02 31.24 -0.57
CA TYR A 160 17.70 31.31 -1.85
C TYR A 160 16.68 31.12 -2.96
N SER A 161 16.60 32.13 -3.81
CA SER A 161 15.84 32.14 -5.05
C SER A 161 16.47 31.13 -6.01
N TYR A 162 15.93 29.90 -6.03
CA TYR A 162 16.35 28.88 -6.98
C TYR A 162 15.72 29.15 -8.37
N PRO A 163 16.43 28.85 -9.48
CA PRO A 163 15.87 28.93 -10.83
C PRO A 163 14.60 28.05 -10.94
N PRO A 164 13.67 28.35 -11.88
CA PRO A 164 12.40 27.65 -11.96
C PRO A 164 12.64 26.15 -12.00
N ALA A 165 12.15 25.45 -10.97
CA ALA A 165 12.28 24.01 -10.86
C ALA A 165 11.73 23.39 -12.16
N ASN A 166 12.59 22.69 -12.89
CA ASN A 166 12.17 21.94 -14.08
C ASN A 166 11.03 21.03 -13.65
N LEU A 167 9.84 21.29 -14.20
CA LEU A 167 8.67 20.45 -13.95
C LEU A 167 9.03 18.99 -14.27
N PRO A 168 8.50 18.02 -13.50
CA PRO A 168 8.78 16.62 -13.77
C PRO A 168 8.40 16.27 -15.21
N ASP A 169 9.37 15.82 -15.99
CA ASP A 169 9.15 15.38 -17.38
C ASP A 169 8.35 14.05 -17.41
N LYS A 170 8.27 13.37 -16.27
CA LYS A 170 7.58 12.09 -16.08
C LYS A 170 6.63 12.12 -14.89
N ILE A 171 5.46 11.53 -15.07
CA ILE A 171 4.41 11.41 -14.06
C ILE A 171 4.65 10.11 -13.28
N ARG A 172 4.71 10.17 -11.95
CA ARG A 172 4.82 8.96 -11.12
C ARG A 172 3.46 8.30 -10.97
N ARG A 173 3.44 7.01 -10.66
CA ARG A 173 2.18 6.28 -10.43
C ARG A 173 1.34 6.85 -9.29
N VAL A 174 1.96 7.44 -8.27
CA VAL A 174 1.22 8.13 -7.20
C VAL A 174 0.46 9.36 -7.70
N ASP A 175 0.99 10.07 -8.71
CA ASP A 175 0.36 11.27 -9.25
C ASP A 175 -0.91 10.94 -10.08
N TRP A 176 -1.03 9.69 -10.53
CA TRP A 176 -2.26 9.16 -11.16
C TRP A 176 -3.46 9.19 -10.20
N LEU A 177 -3.21 9.00 -8.90
CA LEU A 177 -4.23 8.90 -7.88
C LEU A 177 -4.86 10.25 -7.51
N ARG A 178 -4.21 11.37 -7.90
CA ARG A 178 -4.67 12.74 -7.65
C ARG A 178 -4.87 13.01 -6.16
N GLU A 179 -6.09 13.21 -5.70
CA GLU A 179 -6.41 13.42 -4.27
C GLU A 179 -6.46 12.11 -3.47
N ARG A 180 -6.67 10.95 -4.10
CA ARG A 180 -6.89 9.67 -3.42
C ARG A 180 -5.59 8.98 -3.02
N VAL A 181 -4.86 9.58 -2.10
CA VAL A 181 -3.49 9.16 -1.75
C VAL A 181 -3.37 8.52 -0.38
N TYR A 182 -4.45 8.50 0.40
CA TYR A 182 -4.51 7.80 1.68
C TYR A 182 -5.10 6.41 1.46
N VAL A 183 -4.39 5.38 1.92
CA VAL A 183 -4.92 4.03 2.02
C VAL A 183 -5.77 3.96 3.28
N ASP A 184 -7.05 3.65 3.09
CA ASP A 184 -8.04 3.56 4.16
C ASP A 184 -8.14 2.13 4.70
N ARG A 185 -8.31 1.17 3.79
CA ARG A 185 -8.44 -0.25 4.12
C ARG A 185 -8.14 -1.15 2.94
N PHE A 186 -8.03 -2.44 3.24
CA PHE A 186 -7.97 -3.54 2.29
C PHE A 186 -9.15 -4.46 2.49
N ASP A 187 -9.72 -4.92 1.39
CA ASP A 187 -10.87 -5.83 1.40
C ASP A 187 -10.66 -6.99 0.42
N ARG A 188 -11.49 -8.03 0.52
CA ARG A 188 -11.56 -9.14 -0.42
C ARG A 188 -12.82 -8.98 -1.28
N ASP A 189 -12.64 -8.67 -2.56
CA ASP A 189 -13.72 -8.65 -3.54
C ASP A 189 -13.39 -9.60 -4.70
N ASP A 190 -13.89 -10.83 -4.58
CA ASP A 190 -13.76 -11.89 -5.57
C ASP A 190 -14.34 -11.50 -6.94
N GLY A 191 -15.40 -10.70 -6.95
CA GLY A 191 -16.06 -10.24 -8.17
C GLY A 191 -15.18 -9.27 -8.92
N TYR A 192 -14.65 -8.26 -8.21
CA TYR A 192 -13.70 -7.31 -8.78
C TYR A 192 -12.40 -8.00 -9.21
N ALA A 193 -11.82 -8.86 -8.36
CA ALA A 193 -10.61 -9.63 -8.70
C ALA A 193 -10.78 -10.44 -9.99
N ARG A 194 -11.90 -11.17 -10.13
CA ARG A 194 -12.19 -11.95 -11.35
C ARG A 194 -12.34 -11.05 -12.58
N SER A 195 -13.03 -9.91 -12.46
CA SER A 195 -13.20 -8.96 -13.57
C SER A 195 -11.88 -8.30 -13.99
N ARG A 196 -10.99 -8.03 -13.02
CA ARG A 196 -9.74 -7.28 -13.22
C ARG A 196 -8.58 -8.16 -13.68
N LEU A 197 -8.43 -9.33 -13.06
CA LEU A 197 -7.29 -10.24 -13.26
C LEU A 197 -7.65 -11.49 -14.05
N GLY A 198 -8.93 -11.76 -14.28
CA GLY A 198 -9.42 -13.00 -14.91
C GLY A 198 -9.46 -14.21 -13.97
N PHE A 199 -8.97 -14.08 -12.73
CA PHE A 199 -9.01 -15.12 -11.71
C PHE A 199 -9.31 -14.52 -10.33
N LYS A 200 -9.62 -15.39 -9.37
CA LYS A 200 -9.74 -15.04 -7.96
C LYS A 200 -8.81 -15.94 -7.13
N ALA A 201 -8.22 -15.39 -6.08
CA ALA A 201 -7.42 -16.16 -5.13
C ALA A 201 -7.52 -15.53 -3.73
N PRO A 202 -7.40 -16.32 -2.65
CA PRO A 202 -7.56 -15.81 -1.27
C PRO A 202 -6.59 -14.68 -0.89
N ASN A 203 -5.42 -14.64 -1.54
CA ASN A 203 -4.37 -13.65 -1.29
C ASN A 203 -4.45 -12.41 -2.21
N VAL A 204 -5.55 -12.23 -2.94
CA VAL A 204 -5.81 -11.00 -3.71
C VAL A 204 -6.61 -10.03 -2.86
N LEU A 205 -6.03 -8.86 -2.59
CA LEU A 205 -6.64 -7.79 -1.80
C LEU A 205 -6.95 -6.58 -2.67
N VAL A 206 -8.07 -5.95 -2.38
CA VAL A 206 -8.50 -4.70 -3.03
C VAL A 206 -8.25 -3.55 -2.08
N MET A 207 -7.35 -2.66 -2.48
CA MET A 207 -6.99 -1.45 -1.77
C MET A 207 -8.02 -0.35 -2.02
N ASP A 208 -8.61 0.14 -0.94
CA ASP A 208 -9.50 1.31 -0.92
C ASP A 208 -8.69 2.58 -0.61
N LEU A 209 -8.97 3.66 -1.35
CA LEU A 209 -8.23 4.91 -1.24
C LEU A 209 -9.17 6.07 -0.92
N THR A 210 -8.77 6.90 0.02
CA THR A 210 -9.48 8.11 0.44
C THR A 210 -8.65 9.37 0.13
N GLY A 211 -9.35 10.49 -0.01
CA GLY A 211 -8.84 11.80 -0.40
C GLY A 211 -9.87 12.89 -0.24
#